data_AF-A0A9W6XQS8-F1
#
_entry.id   AF-A0A9W6XQS8-F1
#
_cell.length_a   1.000
_cell.length_b   1.000
_cell.length_c   1.000
_cell.angle_alpha   90.00
_cell.angle_beta   90.00
_cell.angle_gamma   90.00
#
_symmetry.space_group_name_H-M   'P 1'
#
loop_
_entity.id
_entity.type
_entity.pdbx_description
1 polymer ?
#
loop_
_entity_poly.entity_id
_entity_poly.type
_entity_poly.pdbx_seq_one_letter_code
_entity_poly.pdbx_strand_id
1 'polypeptide(L)'
;MVDQTPEERWSKLNSLKRERGESVEEWGDRVSDLCDCLNYHDPKMRFQLFCKVLRNKAIRAMLRVSYVSTTPQACEYLLLKEMHRPEEEEDEFMDERSRSVHPALEEMDRRILQMQTLLLA
;
A
#
# COMPACT_ATOMS: atom_id res chain seq x y z
N MET A 1 22.73 -20.23 1.50
CA MET A 1 21.80 -19.10 1.41
C MET A 1 21.32 -19.06 -0.02
N VAL A 2 20.02 -19.12 -0.27
CA VAL A 2 19.51 -19.01 -1.65
C VAL A 2 19.67 -17.55 -2.04
N ASP A 3 20.63 -17.26 -2.91
CA ASP A 3 20.82 -15.93 -3.49
C ASP A 3 19.56 -15.60 -4.29
N GLN A 4 18.66 -14.83 -3.70
CA GLN A 4 17.49 -14.33 -4.42
C GLN A 4 17.97 -13.52 -5.62
N THR A 5 17.29 -13.66 -6.74
CA THR A 5 17.66 -12.89 -7.93
C THR A 5 17.18 -11.43 -7.78
N PRO A 6 17.78 -10.45 -8.49
CA PRO A 6 17.29 -9.08 -8.51
C PRO A 6 15.80 -8.99 -8.88
N GLU A 7 15.32 -9.83 -9.78
CA GLU A 7 13.92 -9.87 -10.23
C GLU A 7 12.97 -10.30 -9.09
N GLU A 8 13.37 -11.29 -8.29
CA GLU A 8 12.60 -11.71 -7.12
C GLU A 8 12.52 -10.59 -6.08
N ARG A 9 13.62 -9.86 -5.86
CA ARG A 9 13.64 -8.70 -4.96
C ARG A 9 12.77 -7.56 -5.46
N TRP A 10 12.78 -7.28 -6.76
CA TRP A 10 11.88 -6.30 -7.38
C TRP A 10 10.41 -6.71 -7.27
N SER A 11 10.10 -7.99 -7.47
CA SER A 11 8.75 -8.53 -7.28
C SER A 11 8.28 -8.35 -5.83
N LYS A 12 9.16 -8.64 -4.87
CA LYS A 12 8.89 -8.39 -3.44
C LYS A 12 8.66 -6.91 -3.15
N LEU A 13 9.51 -6.01 -3.66
CA LEU A 13 9.36 -4.57 -3.48
C LEU A 13 8.02 -4.05 -4.03
N ASN A 14 7.59 -4.56 -5.20
CA ASN A 14 6.35 -4.15 -5.85
C ASN A 14 5.08 -4.70 -5.16
N SER A 15 5.19 -5.86 -4.50
CA SER A 15 4.10 -6.48 -3.74
C SER A 15 4.12 -6.12 -2.26
N LEU A 16 5.17 -5.45 -1.80
CA LEU A 16 5.36 -5.04 -0.42
C LEU A 16 4.20 -4.14 0.01
N LYS A 17 3.63 -4.43 1.18
CA LYS A 17 2.62 -3.61 1.84
C LYS A 17 2.86 -3.71 3.34
N ARG A 18 2.58 -2.63 4.09
CA ARG A 18 2.60 -2.69 5.57
C ARG A 18 1.69 -3.84 6.05
N GLU A 19 2.17 -4.61 7.01
CA GLU A 19 1.40 -5.70 7.62
C GLU A 19 0.56 -5.21 8.82
N ARG A 20 -0.40 -6.03 9.26
CA ARG A 20 -1.20 -5.74 10.46
C ARG A 20 -0.31 -5.81 11.71
N GLY A 21 -0.58 -4.94 12.68
CA GLY A 21 0.24 -4.80 13.89
C GLY A 21 1.65 -4.22 13.69
N GLU A 22 2.13 -4.08 12.44
CA GLU A 22 3.47 -3.56 12.14
C GLU A 22 3.55 -2.05 12.44
N SER A 23 4.53 -1.65 13.25
CA SER A 23 4.82 -0.24 13.53
C SER A 23 5.42 0.48 12.32
N VAL A 24 5.44 1.80 12.36
CA VAL A 24 6.06 2.62 11.30
C VAL A 24 7.56 2.36 11.16
N GLU A 25 8.26 2.11 12.26
CA GLU A 25 9.71 1.85 12.28
C GLU A 25 10.02 0.48 11.66
N GLU A 26 9.36 -0.58 12.13
CA GLU A 26 9.51 -1.93 11.56
C GLU A 26 9.23 -1.93 10.05
N TRP A 27 8.17 -1.22 9.65
CA TRP A 27 7.84 -1.01 8.25
C TRP A 27 8.95 -0.27 7.49
N GLY A 28 9.46 0.82 8.07
CA GLY A 28 10.54 1.62 7.50
C GLY A 28 11.83 0.84 7.31
N ASP A 29 12.14 -0.04 8.25
CA ASP A 29 13.29 -0.94 8.21
C ASP A 29 13.13 -1.97 7.09
N ARG A 30 11.96 -2.62 6.96
CA ARG A 30 11.73 -3.57 5.85
C ARG A 30 11.84 -2.92 4.47
N VAL A 31 11.29 -1.73 4.29
CA VAL A 31 11.43 -0.96 3.05
C VAL A 31 12.90 -0.66 2.79
N SER A 32 13.63 -0.26 3.83
CA SER A 32 15.05 0.07 3.75
C SER A 32 15.90 -1.14 3.35
N ASP A 33 15.73 -2.27 4.03
CA ASP A 33 16.45 -3.51 3.75
C ASP A 33 16.26 -3.97 2.31
N LEU A 34 15.03 -3.92 1.78
CA LEU A 34 14.75 -4.30 0.40
C LEU A 34 15.36 -3.33 -0.61
N CYS A 35 15.36 -2.02 -0.31
CA CYS A 35 16.05 -1.03 -1.12
C CYS A 35 17.58 -1.24 -1.12
N ASP A 36 18.17 -1.55 0.04
CA ASP A 36 19.60 -1.83 0.16
C ASP A 36 20.00 -3.11 -0.60
N CYS A 37 19.16 -4.15 -0.55
CA CYS A 37 19.34 -5.37 -1.35
C CYS A 37 19.26 -5.13 -2.87
N LEU A 38 18.68 -4.01 -3.31
CA LEU A 38 18.54 -3.61 -4.71
C LEU A 38 19.55 -2.53 -5.13
N ASN A 39 20.47 -2.13 -4.24
CA ASN A 39 21.35 -0.96 -4.40
C ASN A 39 20.57 0.33 -4.73
N TYR A 40 19.38 0.46 -4.16
CA TYR A 40 18.47 1.59 -4.38
C TYR A 40 18.65 2.63 -3.27
N HIS A 41 19.58 3.56 -3.49
CA HIS A 41 20.05 4.48 -2.44
C HIS A 41 19.47 5.90 -2.52
N ASP A 42 18.64 6.23 -3.50
CA ASP A 42 18.04 7.57 -3.59
C ASP A 42 17.07 7.81 -2.41
N PRO A 43 17.35 8.76 -1.50
CA PRO A 43 16.54 8.94 -0.29
C PRO A 43 15.11 9.37 -0.57
N LYS A 44 14.88 10.16 -1.63
CA LYS A 44 13.55 10.65 -2.00
C LYS A 44 12.71 9.54 -2.60
N MET A 45 13.30 8.71 -3.45
CA MET A 45 12.59 7.57 -4.04
C MET A 45 12.28 6.50 -2.98
N ARG A 46 13.20 6.24 -2.04
CA ARG A 46 12.93 5.38 -0.86
C ARG A 46 11.77 5.90 -0.03
N PHE A 47 11.72 7.21 0.22
CA PHE A 47 10.60 7.85 0.93
C PHE A 47 9.27 7.75 0.17
N GLN A 48 9.30 7.96 -1.15
CA GLN A 48 8.11 7.78 -1.99
C GLN A 48 7.60 6.34 -1.93
N LEU A 49 8.50 5.36 -1.94
CA LEU A 49 8.14 3.95 -1.79
C LEU A 49 7.54 3.70 -0.41
N PHE A 50 8.22 4.12 0.65
CA PHE A 50 7.73 4.05 2.04
C PHE A 50 6.29 4.56 2.16
N CYS A 51 5.97 5.71 1.55
CA CYS A 51 4.62 6.26 1.52
C CYS A 51 3.66 5.44 0.65
N LYS A 52 4.08 5.00 -0.54
CA LYS A 52 3.24 4.30 -1.52
C LYS A 52 2.70 2.98 -0.98
N VAL A 53 3.56 2.21 -0.31
CA VAL A 53 3.23 0.86 0.16
C VAL A 53 2.78 0.80 1.63
N LEU A 54 2.68 1.97 2.29
CA LEU A 54 2.08 2.12 3.61
C LEU A 54 0.56 1.93 3.56
N ARG A 55 0.00 0.98 4.31
CA ARG A 55 -1.45 0.76 4.46
C ARG A 55 -2.04 1.57 5.62
N ASN A 56 -2.19 2.87 5.41
CA ASN A 56 -2.91 3.79 6.28
C ASN A 56 -3.12 5.14 5.54
N LYS A 57 -4.36 5.50 5.19
CA LYS A 57 -4.67 6.72 4.42
C LYS A 57 -4.37 7.97 5.21
N ALA A 58 -4.69 7.98 6.50
CA ALA A 58 -4.51 9.16 7.35
C ALA A 58 -3.03 9.56 7.44
N ILE A 59 -2.15 8.60 7.70
CA ILE A 59 -0.70 8.82 7.76
C ILE A 59 -0.15 9.23 6.39
N ARG A 60 -0.55 8.56 5.29
CA ARG A 60 -0.10 8.96 3.94
C ARG A 60 -0.51 10.39 3.61
N ALA A 61 -1.73 10.79 3.94
CA ALA A 61 -2.22 12.15 3.72
C ALA A 61 -1.43 13.17 4.54
N MET A 62 -1.12 12.84 5.80
CA MET A 62 -0.34 13.70 6.68
C MET A 62 1.13 13.84 6.22
N LEU A 63 1.78 12.75 5.81
CA LEU A 63 3.12 12.79 5.24
C LEU A 63 3.18 13.63 3.95
N ARG A 64 2.15 13.54 3.10
CA ARG A 64 2.07 14.29 1.83
C ARG A 64 2.07 15.81 2.01
N VAL A 65 1.52 16.32 3.11
CA VAL A 65 1.48 17.77 3.42
C VAL A 65 2.60 18.22 4.36
N SER A 66 3.42 17.28 4.84
CA SER A 66 4.56 17.56 5.71
C SER A 66 5.80 18.00 4.93
N TYR A 67 6.81 18.49 5.64
CA TYR A 67 8.13 18.82 5.08
C TYR A 67 9.10 17.63 5.06
N VAL A 68 8.63 16.44 5.46
CA VAL A 68 9.43 15.22 5.52
C VAL A 68 9.76 14.74 4.10
N SER A 69 11.01 14.30 3.90
CA SER A 69 11.47 13.82 2.58
C SER A 69 12.27 12.52 2.61
N THR A 70 12.46 11.94 3.78
CA THR A 70 13.24 10.70 3.98
C THR A 70 12.51 9.78 4.96
N THR A 71 12.74 8.47 4.85
CA THR A 71 12.14 7.47 5.75
C THR A 71 12.46 7.70 7.22
N PRO A 72 13.72 7.98 7.64
CA PRO A 72 14.01 8.25 9.04
C PRO A 72 13.28 9.49 9.59
N GLN A 73 13.26 10.59 8.83
CA GLN A 73 12.49 11.78 9.20
C GLN A 73 10.99 11.50 9.33
N ALA A 74 10.45 10.61 8.50
CA ALA A 74 9.05 10.21 8.57
C ALA A 74 8.75 9.45 9.86
N CYS A 75 9.61 8.50 10.23
CA CYS A 75 9.46 7.72 11.46
C CYS A 75 9.51 8.64 12.69
N GLU A 76 10.48 9.53 12.76
CA GLU A 76 10.60 10.52 13.86
C GLU A 76 9.38 11.45 13.92
N TYR A 77 8.96 11.98 12.77
CA TYR A 77 7.79 12.86 12.70
C TYR A 77 6.50 12.15 13.15
N LEU A 78 6.33 10.88 12.78
CA LEU A 78 5.17 10.07 13.17
C LEU A 78 5.20 9.69 14.65
N LEU A 79 6.40 9.42 15.20
CA LEU A 79 6.57 9.22 16.64
C LEU A 79 6.20 10.48 17.44
N LEU A 80 6.65 11.66 17.00
CA LEU A 80 6.30 12.94 17.63
C LEU A 80 4.79 13.22 17.60
N LYS A 81 4.08 12.71 16.59
CA LYS A 81 2.63 12.80 16.45
C LYS A 81 1.87 11.69 17.19
N GLU A 82 2.57 10.79 17.87
CA GLU A 82 2.01 9.59 18.51
C GLU A 82 1.29 8.66 17.51
N MET A 83 1.71 8.71 16.24
CA MET A 83 1.16 7.93 15.12
C MET A 83 2.13 6.83 14.64
N HIS A 84 3.14 6.48 15.45
CA HIS A 84 4.10 5.41 15.15
C HIS A 84 3.50 4.00 15.18
N ARG A 85 2.28 3.85 15.74
CA ARG A 85 1.46 2.64 15.67
C ARG A 85 0.21 2.90 14.81
N PRO A 86 0.27 2.66 13.50
CA PRO A 86 -0.84 2.99 12.61
C PRO A 86 -2.08 2.16 12.94
N GLU A 87 -3.22 2.82 13.06
CA GLU A 87 -4.51 2.15 13.13
C GLU A 87 -4.76 1.32 11.85
N GLU A 88 -5.48 0.22 12.02
CA GLU A 88 -5.81 -0.70 10.94
C GLU A 88 -7.08 -0.25 10.22
N GLU A 89 -6.90 0.38 9.06
CA GLU A 89 -8.00 0.74 8.17
C GLU A 89 -8.40 -0.51 7.35
N GLU A 90 -9.48 -1.20 7.74
CA GLU A 90 -9.89 -2.50 7.16
C GLU A 90 -9.91 -2.54 5.62
N ASP A 91 -10.33 -1.44 4.99
CA ASP A 91 -10.42 -1.31 3.54
C ASP A 91 -9.06 -1.22 2.83
N GLU A 92 -7.99 -0.80 3.53
CA GLU A 92 -6.60 -0.85 3.04
C GLU A 92 -6.04 -2.29 3.02
N PHE A 93 -6.57 -3.15 3.89
CA PHE A 93 -6.14 -4.54 4.03
C PHE A 93 -7.01 -5.53 3.25
N MET A 94 -8.22 -5.13 2.83
CA MET A 94 -9.02 -5.92 1.91
C MET A 94 -8.27 -6.14 0.58
N ASP A 95 -8.25 -7.40 0.15
CA ASP A 95 -7.69 -7.75 -1.15
C ASP A 95 -8.49 -7.06 -2.27
N GLU A 96 -7.81 -6.72 -3.36
CA GLU A 96 -8.44 -6.03 -4.51
C GLU A 96 -9.61 -6.84 -5.08
N ARG A 97 -9.56 -8.17 -4.96
CA ARG A 97 -10.66 -9.10 -5.30
C ARG A 97 -11.81 -9.11 -4.29
N SER A 98 -11.51 -8.85 -3.02
CA SER A 98 -12.47 -8.84 -1.91
C SER A 98 -13.17 -7.50 -1.74
N ARG A 99 -12.69 -6.44 -2.41
CA ARG A 99 -13.35 -5.14 -2.48
C ARG A 99 -14.69 -5.15 -3.24
N SER A 100 -15.10 -6.34 -3.70
CA SER A 100 -16.37 -6.80 -4.29
C SER A 100 -17.11 -5.80 -5.17
N VAL A 101 -17.31 -6.22 -6.43
CA VAL A 101 -18.27 -5.66 -7.39
C VAL A 101 -19.53 -5.22 -6.66
N HIS A 102 -19.80 -3.92 -6.69
CA HIS A 102 -20.92 -3.30 -6.00
C HIS A 102 -22.22 -4.05 -6.39
N PRO A 103 -23.12 -4.43 -5.45
CA PRO A 103 -24.35 -5.17 -5.77
C PRO A 103 -25.24 -4.43 -6.80
N ALA A 104 -25.09 -3.10 -6.91
CA ALA A 104 -25.73 -2.31 -7.97
C ALA A 104 -25.18 -2.58 -9.39
N LEU A 105 -23.90 -2.93 -9.55
CA LEU A 105 -23.32 -3.33 -10.85
C LEU A 105 -23.90 -4.66 -11.31
N GLU A 106 -24.02 -5.64 -10.41
CA GLU A 106 -24.68 -6.90 -10.74
C GLU A 106 -26.16 -6.72 -11.08
N GLU A 107 -26.85 -5.79 -10.40
CA GLU A 107 -28.25 -5.48 -10.72
C GLU A 107 -28.39 -4.75 -12.06
N MET A 108 -27.45 -3.87 -12.41
CA MET A 108 -27.40 -3.25 -13.74
C MET A 108 -27.14 -4.29 -14.83
N ASP A 109 -26.19 -5.20 -14.62
CA ASP A 109 -25.91 -6.28 -15.57
C ASP A 109 -27.11 -7.20 -15.76
N ARG A 110 -27.81 -7.55 -14.66
CA ARG A 110 -29.07 -8.30 -14.73
C ARG A 110 -30.16 -7.56 -15.53
N ARG A 111 -30.30 -6.24 -15.34
CA ARG A 111 -31.28 -5.41 -16.07
C ARG A 111 -30.94 -5.27 -17.55
N ILE A 112 -29.65 -5.15 -17.88
CA ILE A 112 -29.18 -5.08 -19.27
C ILE A 112 -29.50 -6.40 -20.00
N LEU A 113 -29.19 -7.53 -19.37
CA LEU A 113 -29.46 -8.85 -19.96
C LEU A 113 -30.96 -9.11 -20.15
N GLN A 114 -31.78 -8.66 -19.19
CA GLN A 114 -33.23 -8.77 -19.27
C GLN A 114 -33.82 -7.91 -20.41
N MET A 115 -33.32 -6.69 -20.62
CA MET A 115 -33.72 -5.86 -21.77
C MET A 115 -33.31 -6.47 -23.11
N GLN A 116 -32.09 -6.99 -23.21
CA GLN A 116 -31.63 -7.62 -24.47
C GLN A 116 -32.47 -8.85 -24.82
N THR A 117 -32.90 -9.63 -23.82
CA THR A 117 -33.78 -10.79 -24.02
C THR A 117 -35.16 -10.36 -24.55
N LEU A 118 -35.71 -9.26 -24.03
CA LEU A 118 -37.00 -8.71 -24.48
C LEU A 118 -36.95 -8.09 -25.89
N LEU A 119 -35.77 -7.68 -26.34
CA LEU A 119 -35.56 -7.13 -27.69
C LEU A 119 -35.34 -8.21 -28.76
N LEU A 120 -35.06 -9.44 -28.34
CA LEU A 120 -34.82 -10.60 -29.22
C LEU A 120 -35.98 -11.61 -29.24
N ALA A 121 -37.07 -11.34 -28.48
CA ALA A 121 -38.31 -12.10 -28.46
C ALA A 121 -39.40 -11.41 -29.27
#